data_AF-A0A2N3EPX7-F1
#
_entry.id   AF-A0A2N3EPX7-F1
#
_cell.length_a   1.000
_cell.length_b   1.000
_cell.length_c   1.000
_cell.angle_alpha   90.00
_cell.angle_beta   90.00
_cell.angle_gamma   90.00
#
_symmetry.space_group_name_H-M   'P 1'
#
loop_
_entity.id
_entity.type
_entity.pdbx_description
1 polymer ?
#
loop_
_entity_poly.entity_id
_entity_poly.type
_entity_poly.pdbx_seq_one_letter_code
_entity_poly.pdbx_strand_id
1 'polypeptide(L)'
;MLYPTGSEQDKAPKRNDRAERLYAWADIVAGDWQYVRKYMPEDMRGKWIVTNTTTAADVELARQRGVELLVTSTPRLGGRSFGTNVIEATLIALEGAGGELPAREYQQLLTQIGFAPDVLWLQRDQVATG
;
A
#
# COMPACT_ATOMS: atom_id res chain seq x y z
N MET A 1 10.52 21.68 -2.74
CA MET A 1 10.56 20.51 -3.64
C MET A 1 9.11 20.18 -3.98
N LEU A 2 8.66 20.52 -5.19
CA LEU A 2 7.28 20.31 -5.63
C LEU A 2 7.10 18.83 -5.99
N TYR A 3 6.05 18.21 -5.42
CA TYR A 3 5.66 16.84 -5.73
C TYR A 3 5.43 16.68 -7.24
N PRO A 4 6.04 15.70 -7.92
CA PRO A 4 5.74 15.48 -9.33
C PRO A 4 4.35 14.82 -9.46
N THR A 5 3.38 15.59 -9.94
CA THR A 5 2.06 15.12 -10.38
C THR A 5 2.05 14.87 -11.89
N GLY A 6 1.61 13.68 -12.32
CA GLY A 6 1.28 13.38 -13.72
C GLY A 6 2.39 12.74 -14.57
N SER A 7 1.96 11.81 -15.46
CA SER A 7 2.61 11.13 -16.61
C SER A 7 4.01 10.51 -16.50
N GLU A 8 4.84 10.94 -15.55
CA GLU A 8 6.16 10.35 -15.27
C GLU A 8 6.06 9.04 -14.46
N GLN A 9 4.87 8.72 -13.93
CA GLN A 9 4.58 7.53 -13.11
C GLN A 9 4.30 6.26 -13.93
N ASP A 10 4.05 6.37 -15.24
CA ASP A 10 3.76 5.24 -16.14
C ASP A 10 4.97 4.73 -16.92
N LYS A 11 6.19 5.19 -16.59
CA LYS A 11 7.40 4.65 -17.22
C LYS A 11 7.66 3.23 -16.73
N ALA A 12 7.88 2.31 -17.68
CA ALA A 12 8.28 0.93 -17.40
C ALA A 12 9.48 0.88 -16.42
N PRO A 13 9.60 -0.19 -15.62
CA PRO A 13 10.63 -0.28 -14.59
C PRO A 13 12.00 0.05 -15.15
N LYS A 14 12.71 1.00 -14.53
CA LYS A 14 14.09 1.30 -14.95
C LYS A 14 14.95 0.13 -14.52
N ARG A 15 15.54 -0.59 -15.49
CA ARG A 15 16.59 -1.58 -15.22
C ARG A 15 17.68 -0.92 -14.37
N ASN A 16 17.87 -1.47 -13.18
CA ASN A 16 18.80 -0.99 -12.19
C ASN A 16 19.31 -2.23 -11.45
N ASP A 17 20.52 -2.64 -11.80
CA ASP A 17 21.15 -3.87 -11.30
C ASP A 17 21.19 -3.93 -9.76
N ARG A 18 21.29 -2.77 -9.09
CA ARG A 18 21.23 -2.70 -7.63
C ARG A 18 19.83 -3.02 -7.12
N ALA A 19 18.80 -2.45 -7.73
CA ALA A 19 17.42 -2.71 -7.33
C ALA A 19 17.06 -4.17 -7.62
N GLU A 20 17.39 -4.69 -8.80
CA GLU A 20 17.14 -6.09 -9.16
C GLU A 20 17.77 -7.06 -8.16
N ARG A 21 19.03 -6.83 -7.76
CA ARG A 21 19.69 -7.63 -6.71
C ARG A 21 18.98 -7.57 -5.36
N LEU A 22 18.45 -6.41 -4.98
CA LEU A 22 17.70 -6.25 -3.73
C LEU A 22 16.37 -6.99 -3.79
N TYR A 23 15.63 -6.88 -4.90
CA TYR A 23 14.39 -7.61 -5.10
C TYR A 23 14.61 -9.12 -5.15
N ALA A 24 15.67 -9.59 -5.81
CA ALA A 24 16.01 -11.00 -5.85
C ALA A 24 16.27 -11.56 -4.45
N TRP A 25 17.04 -10.84 -3.62
CA TRP A 25 17.38 -11.23 -2.26
C TRP A 25 16.20 -11.16 -1.28
N ALA A 26 15.32 -10.17 -1.40
CA ALA A 26 14.30 -9.90 -0.39
C ALA A 26 13.08 -10.83 -0.51
N ASP A 27 12.67 -11.42 0.61
CA ASP A 27 11.37 -12.09 0.74
C ASP A 27 10.22 -11.10 0.96
N ILE A 28 10.52 -9.98 1.64
CA ILE A 28 9.57 -8.91 1.98
C ILE A 28 10.07 -7.58 1.42
N VAL A 29 9.23 -6.90 0.66
CA VAL A 29 9.48 -5.56 0.13
C VAL A 29 8.58 -4.57 0.85
N ALA A 30 9.19 -3.62 1.55
CA ALA A 30 8.46 -2.57 2.27
C ALA A 30 8.76 -1.19 1.70
N GLY A 31 7.74 -0.36 1.54
CA GLY A 31 7.90 1.03 1.13
C GLY A 31 6.72 1.61 0.36
N ASP A 32 6.90 2.82 -0.14
CA ASP A 32 5.89 3.51 -0.97
C ASP A 32 5.62 2.75 -2.27
N TRP A 33 4.34 2.56 -2.60
CA TRP A 33 3.94 1.74 -3.75
C TRP A 33 4.52 2.24 -5.07
N GLN A 34 4.60 3.56 -5.28
CA GLN A 34 5.12 4.11 -6.54
C GLN A 34 6.61 3.77 -6.69
N TYR A 35 7.37 3.80 -5.60
CA TYR A 35 8.78 3.38 -5.60
C TYR A 35 8.93 1.87 -5.77
N VAL A 36 8.08 1.09 -5.12
CA VAL A 36 8.06 -0.36 -5.29
C VAL A 36 7.80 -0.69 -6.75
N ARG A 37 6.67 -0.24 -7.31
CA ARG A 37 6.27 -0.44 -8.72
C ARG A 37 7.34 0.01 -9.72
N LYS A 38 8.00 1.14 -9.48
CA LYS A 38 9.03 1.71 -10.38
C LYS A 38 10.25 0.80 -10.58
N TYR A 39 10.59 -0.02 -9.60
CA TYR A 39 11.77 -0.91 -9.66
C TYR A 39 11.40 -2.39 -9.58
N MET A 40 10.11 -2.70 -9.47
CA MET A 40 9.61 -4.05 -9.36
C MET A 40 10.00 -4.86 -10.62
N PRO A 41 10.65 -6.03 -10.48
CA PRO A 41 10.87 -6.96 -11.59
C PRO A 41 9.56 -7.61 -12.05
N GLU A 42 9.62 -8.34 -13.17
CA GLU A 42 8.46 -9.09 -13.69
C GLU A 42 8.13 -10.31 -12.82
N ASP A 43 9.15 -10.96 -12.25
CA ASP A 43 8.98 -12.10 -11.34
C ASP A 43 9.08 -11.67 -9.88
N MET A 44 7.94 -11.69 -9.20
CA MET A 44 7.78 -11.41 -7.78
C MET A 44 7.27 -12.63 -7.01
N ARG A 45 7.38 -13.84 -7.59
CA ARG A 45 6.82 -15.07 -7.01
C ARG A 45 7.27 -15.30 -5.57
N GLY A 46 6.29 -15.58 -4.70
CA GLY A 46 6.50 -15.88 -3.29
C GLY A 46 6.80 -14.67 -2.40
N LYS A 47 6.99 -13.47 -2.97
CA LYS A 47 7.37 -12.27 -2.22
C LYS A 47 6.16 -11.57 -1.61
N TRP A 48 6.39 -10.91 -0.49
CA TRP A 48 5.38 -10.10 0.19
C TRP A 48 5.66 -8.62 -0.02
N ILE A 49 4.61 -7.82 -0.19
CA ILE A 49 4.70 -6.36 -0.30
C ILE A 49 3.95 -5.74 0.87
N VAL A 50 4.62 -4.85 1.62
CA VAL A 50 4.02 -4.02 2.67
C VAL A 50 4.13 -2.56 2.25
N THR A 51 3.00 -1.91 2.00
CA THR A 51 2.99 -0.59 1.35
C THR A 51 1.89 0.33 1.89
N ASN A 52 1.77 1.52 1.30
CA ASN A 52 0.81 2.53 1.68
C ASN A 52 -0.47 2.48 0.81
N THR A 53 -0.44 3.09 -0.36
CA THR A 53 -1.62 3.40 -1.19
C THR A 53 -1.61 2.53 -2.43
N THR A 54 -2.68 1.76 -2.65
CA THR A 54 -2.86 0.92 -3.84
C THR A 54 -4.27 1.07 -4.41
N THR A 55 -4.37 1.06 -5.73
CA THR A 55 -5.62 0.96 -6.48
C THR A 55 -5.92 -0.49 -6.86
N ALA A 56 -7.11 -0.78 -7.40
CA ALA A 56 -7.44 -2.11 -7.92
C ALA A 56 -6.49 -2.56 -9.05
N ALA A 57 -6.05 -1.63 -9.92
CA ALA A 57 -5.09 -1.91 -10.98
C ALA A 57 -3.71 -2.29 -10.42
N ASP A 58 -3.30 -1.66 -9.31
CA ASP A 58 -2.05 -1.97 -8.63
C ASP A 58 -2.07 -3.37 -8.01
N VAL A 59 -3.20 -3.75 -7.40
CA VAL A 59 -3.42 -5.12 -6.87
C VAL A 59 -3.34 -6.15 -7.99
N GLU A 60 -3.94 -5.86 -9.13
CA GLU A 60 -3.92 -6.75 -10.29
C GLU A 60 -2.52 -6.88 -10.91
N LEU A 61 -1.78 -5.77 -11.02
CA LEU A 61 -0.38 -5.80 -11.41
C LEU A 61 0.47 -6.67 -10.47
N ALA A 62 0.28 -6.53 -9.16
CA ALA A 62 0.99 -7.34 -8.16
C ALA A 62 0.67 -8.83 -8.33
N ARG A 63 -0.61 -9.17 -8.55
CA ARG A 63 -1.07 -10.54 -8.78
C ARG A 63 -0.43 -11.13 -10.04
N GLN A 64 -0.45 -10.40 -11.15
CA GLN A 64 0.14 -10.85 -12.42
C GLN A 64 1.63 -11.13 -12.32
N ARG A 65 2.35 -10.40 -11.47
CA ARG A 65 3.79 -10.61 -11.21
C ARG A 65 4.07 -11.72 -10.18
N GLY A 66 3.03 -12.35 -9.62
CA GLY A 66 3.17 -13.47 -8.69
C GLY A 66 3.43 -13.07 -7.23
N VAL A 67 3.22 -11.81 -6.85
CA VAL A 67 3.28 -11.40 -5.44
C VAL A 67 2.34 -12.28 -4.63
N GLU A 68 2.81 -12.86 -3.53
CA GLU A 68 2.05 -13.80 -2.68
C GLU A 68 1.07 -13.05 -1.77
N LEU A 69 1.57 -12.01 -1.11
CA LEU A 69 0.84 -11.22 -0.12
C LEU A 69 1.05 -9.72 -0.37
N LEU A 70 -0.03 -8.96 -0.38
CA LEU A 70 -0.02 -7.50 -0.41
C LEU A 70 -0.71 -6.97 0.85
N VAL A 71 0.04 -6.19 1.63
CA VAL A 71 -0.45 -5.53 2.85
C VAL A 71 -0.40 -4.02 2.65
N THR A 72 -1.50 -3.32 2.94
CA THR A 72 -1.49 -1.86 3.02
C THR A 72 -1.62 -1.39 4.46
N SER A 73 -0.85 -0.36 4.84
CA SER A 73 -0.84 0.19 6.21
C SER A 73 -2.19 0.74 6.68
N THR A 74 -3.12 0.94 5.75
CA THR A 74 -4.48 1.43 5.98
C THR A 74 -5.50 0.47 5.35
N PRO A 75 -6.77 0.47 5.82
CA PRO A 75 -7.80 -0.36 5.25
C PRO A 75 -8.18 0.10 3.84
N ARG A 76 -8.78 -0.81 3.08
CA ARG A 76 -9.32 -0.52 1.75
C ARG A 76 -10.72 0.07 1.85
N LEU A 77 -10.89 1.27 1.32
CA LEU A 77 -12.17 1.98 1.26
C LEU A 77 -12.57 2.13 -0.21
N GLY A 78 -13.71 1.55 -0.61
CA GLY A 78 -14.21 1.64 -1.98
C GLY A 78 -13.23 1.09 -3.05
N GLY A 79 -12.48 0.04 -2.72
CA GLY A 79 -11.52 -0.59 -3.64
C GLY A 79 -10.11 0.02 -3.64
N ARG A 80 -9.86 1.08 -2.86
CA ARG A 80 -8.56 1.76 -2.76
C ARG A 80 -8.08 1.90 -1.32
N SER A 81 -6.78 1.77 -1.07
CA SER A 81 -6.18 2.19 0.21
C SER A 81 -5.69 3.64 0.11
N PHE A 82 -5.70 4.35 1.23
CA PHE A 82 -5.32 5.77 1.30
C PHE A 82 -4.13 5.97 2.25
N GLY A 83 -3.30 6.97 2.00
CA GLY A 83 -2.21 7.32 2.91
C GLY A 83 -2.71 7.74 4.29
N THR A 84 -1.86 7.59 5.30
CA THR A 84 -2.18 7.96 6.69
C THR A 84 -2.65 9.40 6.83
N ASN A 85 -2.06 10.32 6.05
CA ASN A 85 -2.46 11.73 6.02
C ASN A 85 -3.94 11.95 5.63
N VAL A 86 -4.47 11.15 4.70
CA VAL A 86 -5.88 11.24 4.30
C VAL A 86 -6.79 10.69 5.40
N ILE A 87 -6.38 9.62 6.06
CA ILE A 87 -7.11 9.05 7.20
C ILE A 87 -7.14 10.04 8.37
N GLU A 88 -5.99 10.61 8.75
CA GLU A 88 -5.90 11.61 9.82
C GLU A 88 -6.76 12.84 9.53
N ALA A 89 -6.67 13.38 8.31
CA ALA A 89 -7.51 14.52 7.89
C ALA A 89 -9.00 14.18 7.94
N THR A 90 -9.38 12.96 7.60
CA THR A 90 -10.77 12.49 7.68
C THR A 90 -11.24 12.45 9.14
N LEU A 91 -10.41 11.93 10.06
CA LEU A 91 -10.72 11.89 11.49
C LEU A 91 -10.85 13.30 12.09
N ILE A 92 -9.93 14.21 11.78
CA ILE A 92 -10.01 15.62 12.18
C ILE A 92 -11.35 16.23 11.72
N ALA A 93 -11.71 16.02 10.45
CA ALA A 93 -12.92 16.59 9.87
C ALA A 93 -14.19 16.01 10.50
N LEU A 94 -14.22 14.71 10.79
CA LEU A 94 -15.35 14.04 11.45
C LEU A 94 -15.55 14.52 12.89
N GLU A 95 -14.47 14.77 13.62
CA GLU A 95 -14.52 15.35 14.97
C GLU A 95 -14.88 16.85 14.98
N GLY A 96 -14.92 17.49 13.80
CA GLY A 96 -15.16 18.94 13.69
C GLY A 96 -14.04 19.77 14.31
N ALA A 97 -12.83 19.22 14.43
CA ALA A 97 -11.71 19.89 15.05
C ALA A 97 -11.11 20.97 14.12
N GLY A 98 -10.68 22.08 14.71
CA GLY A 98 -10.02 23.18 13.99
C GLY A 98 -8.54 22.93 13.66
N GLY A 99 -8.01 21.74 13.98
CA GLY A 99 -6.59 21.41 13.86
C GLY A 99 -6.31 19.95 14.20
N GLU A 100 -5.02 19.61 14.32
CA GLU A 100 -4.56 18.25 14.64
C GLU A 100 -5.11 17.76 15.98
N LEU A 101 -5.55 16.50 16.02
CA LEU A 101 -5.99 15.85 17.25
C LEU A 101 -4.79 15.38 18.10
N PRO A 102 -4.90 15.37 19.43
CA PRO A 102 -3.93 14.67 20.28
C PRO A 102 -3.84 13.18 19.93
N ALA A 103 -2.63 12.59 20.00
CA ALA A 103 -2.39 11.19 19.63
C ALA A 103 -3.35 10.18 20.29
N ARG A 104 -3.75 10.42 21.55
CA ARG A 104 -4.70 9.57 22.28
C ARG A 104 -6.10 9.53 21.62
N GLU A 105 -6.53 10.64 21.02
CA GLU A 105 -7.84 10.76 20.40
C GLU A 105 -7.84 10.04 19.06
N TYR A 106 -6.76 10.16 18.27
CA TYR A 106 -6.57 9.31 17.10
C TYR A 106 -6.62 7.83 17.45
N GLN A 107 -5.91 7.39 18.51
CA GLN A 107 -5.92 5.98 18.93
C GLN A 107 -7.32 5.49 19.30
N GLN A 108 -8.10 6.31 20.00
CA GLN A 108 -9.49 5.99 20.36
C GLN A 108 -10.36 5.85 19.11
N LEU A 109 -10.32 6.82 18.20
CA LEU A 109 -11.10 6.80 16.97
C LEU A 109 -10.73 5.62 16.06
N LEU A 110 -9.43 5.39 15.85
CA LEU A 110 -8.92 4.26 15.07
C LEU A 110 -9.38 2.92 15.68
N THR A 111 -9.39 2.80 17.01
CA THR A 111 -9.90 1.60 17.68
C THR A 111 -11.40 1.43 17.47
N GLN A 112 -12.19 2.51 17.60
CA GLN A 112 -13.65 2.47 17.42
C GLN A 112 -14.07 2.05 16.02
N ILE A 113 -13.34 2.49 14.99
CA ILE A 113 -13.63 2.11 13.59
C ILE A 113 -13.02 0.76 13.19
N GLY A 114 -12.37 0.05 14.12
CA GLY A 114 -11.69 -1.22 13.83
C GLY A 114 -10.58 -1.06 12.80
N PHE A 115 -9.84 0.06 12.86
CA PHE A 115 -8.81 0.37 11.89
C PHE A 115 -7.72 -0.69 11.89
N ALA A 116 -7.56 -1.36 10.75
CA ALA A 116 -6.56 -2.38 10.55
C ALA A 116 -5.96 -2.27 9.15
N PRO A 117 -4.74 -2.80 8.95
CA PRO A 117 -4.18 -3.00 7.62
C PRO A 117 -5.11 -3.82 6.73
N ASP A 118 -5.11 -3.53 5.43
CA ASP A 118 -5.68 -4.45 4.43
C ASP A 118 -4.66 -5.57 4.17
N VAL A 119 -5.10 -6.83 4.18
CA VAL A 119 -4.24 -8.01 4.00
C VAL A 119 -4.81 -8.87 2.89
N LEU A 120 -4.15 -8.86 1.73
CA LEU A 120 -4.60 -9.56 0.53
C LEU A 120 -3.62 -10.67 0.14
N TRP A 121 -4.04 -11.92 0.31
CA TRP A 121 -3.39 -13.05 -0.36
C TRP A 121 -3.78 -13.02 -1.84
N LEU A 122 -2.79 -12.94 -2.74
CA LEU A 122 -3.04 -12.77 -4.16
C LEU A 122 -2.92 -14.08 -4.96
N GLN A 123 -2.19 -15.07 -4.43
CA GLN A 123 -1.97 -16.37 -5.08
C GLN A 123 -2.58 -17.55 -4.31
N ARG A 124 -3.01 -17.35 -3.06
CA ARG A 124 -3.80 -18.35 -2.34
C ARG A 124 -5.24 -18.14 -2.77
N ASP A 125 -5.83 -19.14 -3.43
CA ASP A 125 -7.27 -19.18 -3.61
C ASP A 125 -7.93 -18.92 -2.26
N GLN A 126 -8.91 -18.02 -2.21
CA GLN A 126 -9.60 -17.69 -0.97
C GLN A 126 -10.18 -18.99 -0.40
N VAL A 127 -9.53 -19.55 0.63
CA VAL A 127 -10.15 -20.58 1.47
C VAL A 127 -11.40 -19.91 2.02
N ALA A 128 -12.53 -20.47 1.62
CA ALA A 128 -13.87 -19.98 1.87
C ALA A 128 -14.01 -19.33 3.24
N THR A 129 -14.48 -18.08 3.23
CA THR A 129 -15.03 -17.38 4.39
C THR A 129 -16.05 -18.29 5.07
N GLY A 130 -15.77 -18.66 6.33
CA GLY A 130 -16.74 -19.23 7.26
C GLY A 130 -17.15 -18.19 8.29
#